data_AF-A0A922I8Y9-F1
#
_entry.id   AF-A0A922I8Y9-F1
#
_cell.length_a   1.000
_cell.length_b   1.000
_cell.length_c   1.000
_cell.angle_alpha   90.00
_cell.angle_beta   90.00
_cell.angle_gamma   90.00
#
_symmetry.space_group_name_H-M   'P 1'
#
loop_
_entity.id
_entity.type
_entity.pdbx_description
1 polymer ?
#
loop_
_entity_poly.entity_id
_entity_poly.type
_entity_poly.pdbx_seq_one_letter_code
_entity_poly.pdbx_strand_id
1 'polypeptide(L)'
;MMTGGLVANASRKHQRRFNMHRIFVNRSMHLEKIKFFGFDMDYTLAIYKSPDFEALSFDLVKERLIKMGYPADIDAFIFDPTFPVRGLWFDTETGNLLKVDPYGNILVAVFGFQFLKTSEIYAIYPNKFVQLDESRIYVLNTLFTQPETYLLACVIDFFSNSPDYIRVKENHHGVKAKAGNLFMSYKSIFQDVRSAFDWAHVKGSLKEKTVNNIERYIHQDHRLPLLLDRMHENGKKIFLLTNSGYNYTEKVMNYLFQVPSAKNRPWKSYFDFIVVDARKPLFFDEGTILRQVDVNTGALQIGTPTGPFEPGHVYSGGCCDVFTELIGAKGKDVLYIGDHIYGDILKSKKRRGWRTFLVVPELQKELDIWMNKRLLFERLNELDVKLGDMYVNMDSSSRDKPDTKYVRNQIRETIHELDMSYGILGSIFRCGSRQTHFANQLCRFADLYSSTFLNLMYYPFSYMFRAPPMLMAHESTVEHENDDSLNLWDSNSMDASFDGTTTFINFNNNNESYAPPITTTTNIIDRNKQLLEQKLESNESPGEMNGNNNNNNNENRSGSPSMFDRYDRQRSIGQIVEKVQLKISHQNSVPHLFAETPKAVTHHHDTDDEDTDHSSNSDQNDDFKDK
;
A
#
# COMPACT_ATOMS: atom_id res chain seq x y z
N MET A 1 -32.00 39.98 8.36
CA MET A 1 -31.61 39.78 6.94
C MET A 1 -30.23 39.17 6.90
N MET A 2 -30.14 37.98 6.30
CA MET A 2 -28.97 37.34 5.69
C MET A 2 -27.82 36.90 6.63
N THR A 3 -28.07 35.79 7.30
CA THR A 3 -27.07 34.76 7.61
C THR A 3 -26.66 34.04 6.32
N GLY A 4 -25.39 34.16 5.91
CA GLY A 4 -24.79 33.35 4.85
C GLY A 4 -23.73 32.44 5.47
N GLY A 5 -24.07 31.16 5.63
CA GLY A 5 -23.24 30.15 6.25
C GLY A 5 -22.05 29.76 5.37
N LEU A 6 -20.87 30.22 5.74
CA LEU A 6 -19.65 29.48 5.48
C LEU A 6 -19.60 28.33 6.50
N VAL A 7 -19.98 27.13 6.07
CA VAL A 7 -19.61 25.90 6.80
C VAL A 7 -18.11 25.71 6.64
N ALA A 8 -17.35 26.52 7.36
CA ALA A 8 -15.97 26.23 7.68
C ALA A 8 -16.01 24.98 8.56
N ASN A 9 -15.80 23.82 7.93
CA ASN A 9 -15.49 22.58 8.63
C ASN A 9 -14.06 22.70 9.20
N ALA A 10 -13.90 23.63 10.16
CA ALA A 10 -12.70 23.86 10.91
C ALA A 10 -12.48 22.66 11.82
N SER A 11 -11.60 21.79 11.35
CA SER A 11 -10.91 20.74 12.08
C SER A 11 -10.91 20.96 13.60
N ARG A 12 -11.65 20.13 14.34
CA ARG A 12 -11.17 19.76 15.69
C ARG A 12 -9.82 19.09 15.48
N LYS A 13 -8.74 19.85 15.69
CA LYS A 13 -7.37 19.35 15.83
C LYS A 13 -7.35 18.43 17.06
N HIS A 14 -7.85 17.20 16.90
CA HIS A 14 -7.46 16.08 17.75
C HIS A 14 -5.93 16.13 17.82
N GLN A 15 -5.30 15.97 18.97
CA GLN A 15 -3.86 15.76 19.04
C GLN A 15 -3.52 14.59 18.12
N ARG A 16 -3.09 14.89 16.89
CA ARG A 16 -2.78 13.91 15.87
C ARG A 16 -1.35 13.46 16.19
N ARG A 17 -1.19 12.18 16.53
CA ARG A 17 0.14 11.54 16.55
C ARG A 17 0.83 11.84 15.22
N PHE A 18 2.15 11.96 15.25
CA PHE A 18 2.96 12.20 14.04
C PHE A 18 2.54 11.18 12.96
N ASN A 19 2.31 11.65 11.72
CA ASN A 19 1.65 10.84 10.69
C ASN A 19 2.36 9.50 10.43
N MET A 20 3.68 9.44 10.63
CA MET A 20 4.50 8.24 10.46
C MET A 20 4.29 7.18 11.56
N HIS A 21 3.79 7.58 12.72
CA HIS A 21 3.48 6.69 13.85
C HIS A 21 1.99 6.34 13.94
N ARG A 22 1.22 6.70 12.91
CA ARG A 22 -0.24 6.59 12.93
C ARG A 22 -0.71 5.24 12.41
N ILE A 23 -1.66 4.66 13.12
CA ILE A 23 -2.51 3.60 12.57
C ILE A 23 -3.74 4.27 11.94
N PHE A 24 -3.94 4.00 10.67
CA PHE A 24 -5.09 4.45 9.90
C PHE A 24 -6.23 3.44 10.02
N VAL A 25 -7.46 3.95 9.97
CA VAL A 25 -8.66 3.19 10.38
C VAL A 25 -9.70 3.27 9.29
N ASN A 26 -10.01 2.12 8.67
CA ASN A 26 -11.11 2.00 7.71
C ASN A 26 -12.40 1.57 8.41
N ARG A 27 -12.30 0.74 9.47
CA ARG A 27 -13.46 0.29 10.27
C ARG A 27 -13.15 0.37 11.75
N SER A 28 -14.09 0.92 12.51
CA SER A 28 -13.94 1.10 13.95
C SER A 28 -13.63 -0.22 14.67
N MET A 29 -12.70 -0.19 15.62
CA MET A 29 -12.21 -1.36 16.34
C MET A 29 -11.91 -0.99 17.79
N HIS A 30 -12.52 -1.73 18.72
CA HIS A 30 -12.17 -1.64 20.13
C HIS A 30 -11.03 -2.60 20.41
N LEU A 31 -9.82 -2.08 20.63
CA LEU A 31 -8.62 -2.91 20.81
C LEU A 31 -8.73 -3.80 22.06
N GLU A 32 -9.46 -3.34 23.09
CA GLU A 32 -9.66 -4.11 24.32
C GLU A 32 -10.35 -5.47 24.08
N LYS A 33 -11.25 -5.52 23.08
CA LYS A 33 -12.01 -6.73 22.74
C LYS A 33 -11.16 -7.77 22.00
N ILE A 34 -10.01 -7.37 21.46
CA ILE A 34 -9.06 -8.30 20.86
C ILE A 34 -8.42 -9.13 21.97
N LYS A 35 -8.42 -10.44 21.80
CA LYS A 35 -7.78 -11.40 22.73
C LYS A 35 -6.54 -12.02 22.13
N PHE A 36 -6.51 -12.17 20.80
CA PHE A 36 -5.40 -12.80 20.06
C PHE A 36 -4.82 -11.84 19.04
N PHE A 37 -3.50 -11.69 19.06
CA PHE A 37 -2.73 -10.99 18.02
C PHE A 37 -2.01 -12.04 17.19
N GLY A 38 -2.37 -12.14 15.93
CA GLY A 38 -1.74 -13.05 14.99
C GLY A 38 -0.83 -12.29 14.03
N PHE A 39 0.35 -12.85 13.75
CA PHE A 39 1.33 -12.23 12.89
C PHE A 39 1.72 -13.15 11.74
N ASP A 40 1.85 -12.59 10.53
CA ASP A 40 2.77 -13.14 9.54
C ASP A 40 4.21 -12.73 9.87
N MET A 41 5.19 -13.45 9.30
CA MET A 41 6.60 -13.17 9.48
C MET A 41 7.14 -12.24 8.38
N ASP A 42 7.19 -12.73 7.15
CA ASP A 42 7.85 -12.06 6.02
C ASP A 42 7.14 -10.75 5.66
N TYR A 43 7.89 -9.66 5.46
CA TYR A 43 7.39 -8.28 5.24
C TYR A 43 6.43 -7.72 6.31
N THR A 44 6.18 -8.47 7.39
CA THR A 44 5.35 -8.08 8.52
C THR A 44 6.20 -7.89 9.78
N LEU A 45 6.71 -8.97 10.38
CA LEU A 45 7.70 -8.92 11.46
C LEU A 45 9.11 -8.68 10.91
N ALA A 46 9.47 -9.40 9.84
CA ALA A 46 10.74 -9.33 9.14
C ALA A 46 10.62 -8.43 7.91
N ILE A 47 10.88 -7.14 8.08
CA ILE A 47 10.88 -6.19 6.95
C ILE A 47 12.23 -6.30 6.23
N TYR A 48 12.19 -6.72 4.96
CA TYR A 48 13.38 -6.79 4.12
C TYR A 48 13.83 -5.39 3.67
N LYS A 49 15.15 -5.19 3.59
CA LYS A 49 15.80 -3.95 3.17
C LYS A 49 15.74 -3.80 1.65
N SER A 50 15.12 -2.71 1.20
CA SER A 50 15.04 -2.32 -0.20
C SER A 50 16.17 -1.35 -0.56
N PRO A 51 16.83 -1.49 -1.74
CA PRO A 51 16.58 -2.47 -2.79
C PRO A 51 17.44 -3.75 -2.70
N ASP A 52 18.24 -3.91 -1.63
CA ASP A 52 19.23 -5.00 -1.51
C ASP A 52 18.60 -6.40 -1.63
N PHE A 53 17.47 -6.64 -0.97
CA PHE A 53 16.82 -7.95 -1.01
C PHE A 53 16.17 -8.24 -2.37
N GLU A 54 15.51 -7.25 -2.95
CA GLU A 54 14.92 -7.33 -4.28
C GLU A 54 15.98 -7.61 -5.35
N ALA A 55 17.12 -6.92 -5.30
CA ALA A 55 18.24 -7.12 -6.21
C ALA A 55 18.83 -8.54 -6.08
N LEU A 56 19.01 -9.05 -4.85
CA LEU A 56 19.45 -10.43 -4.64
C LEU A 56 18.50 -11.45 -5.28
N SER A 57 17.19 -11.27 -5.08
CA SER A 57 16.17 -12.16 -5.64
C SER A 57 16.18 -12.09 -7.18
N PHE A 58 16.28 -10.87 -7.73
CA PHE A 58 16.38 -10.63 -9.17
C PHE A 58 17.57 -11.36 -9.80
N ASP A 59 18.77 -11.19 -9.24
CA ASP A 59 20.00 -11.80 -9.79
C ASP A 59 19.95 -13.34 -9.76
N LEU A 60 19.44 -13.92 -8.67
CA LEU A 60 19.30 -15.38 -8.57
C LEU A 60 18.30 -15.96 -9.59
N VAL A 61 17.22 -15.23 -9.87
CA VAL A 61 16.22 -15.67 -10.85
C VAL A 61 16.73 -15.48 -12.28
N LYS A 62 17.44 -14.39 -12.55
CA LYS A 62 18.16 -14.16 -13.81
C LYS A 62 19.11 -15.32 -14.12
N GLU A 63 19.96 -15.70 -13.17
CA GLU A 63 20.85 -16.87 -13.29
C GLU A 63 20.07 -18.17 -13.55
N ARG A 64 18.90 -18.33 -12.91
CA ARG A 64 18.05 -19.52 -13.09
C ARG A 64 17.44 -19.58 -14.49
N LEU A 65 16.98 -18.45 -15.05
CA LEU A 65 16.45 -18.39 -16.40
C LEU A 65 17.52 -18.73 -17.44
N ILE A 66 18.74 -18.24 -17.29
CA ILE A 66 19.88 -18.61 -18.16
C ILE A 66 20.10 -20.14 -18.11
N LYS A 67 20.08 -20.74 -16.92
CA LYS A 67 20.18 -22.21 -16.76
C LYS A 67 18.99 -22.97 -17.35
N MET A 68 17.84 -22.33 -17.52
CA MET A 68 16.67 -22.90 -18.22
C MET A 68 16.76 -22.78 -19.74
N GLY A 69 17.77 -22.07 -20.27
CA GLY A 69 18.01 -21.91 -21.70
C GLY A 69 17.63 -20.53 -22.25
N TYR A 70 17.30 -19.56 -21.40
CA TYR A 70 17.17 -18.17 -21.86
C TYR A 70 18.52 -17.61 -22.34
N PRO A 71 18.54 -16.64 -23.27
CA PRO A 71 19.77 -16.06 -23.80
C PRO A 71 20.70 -15.53 -22.71
N ALA A 72 22.01 -15.78 -22.84
CA ALA A 72 23.00 -15.36 -21.85
C ALA A 72 23.06 -13.83 -21.67
N ASP A 73 22.65 -13.07 -22.70
CA ASP A 73 22.63 -11.61 -22.68
C ASP A 73 21.75 -11.02 -21.56
N ILE A 74 20.75 -11.79 -21.06
CA ILE A 74 19.93 -11.33 -19.95
C ILE A 74 20.73 -11.14 -18.66
N ASP A 75 21.94 -11.72 -18.54
CA ASP A 75 22.84 -11.51 -17.39
C ASP A 75 23.18 -10.04 -17.16
N ALA A 76 23.15 -9.24 -18.23
CA ALA A 76 23.40 -7.80 -18.18
C ALA A 76 22.28 -7.00 -17.48
N PHE A 77 21.12 -7.60 -17.22
CA PHE A 77 20.04 -6.89 -16.53
C PHE A 77 20.42 -6.58 -15.09
N ILE A 78 20.11 -5.35 -14.66
CA ILE A 78 20.34 -4.84 -13.30
C ILE A 78 18.99 -4.41 -12.74
N PHE A 79 18.65 -4.85 -11.53
CA PHE A 79 17.39 -4.49 -10.89
C PHE A 79 17.27 -2.97 -10.66
N ASP A 80 16.20 -2.38 -11.16
CA ASP A 80 15.85 -0.97 -10.92
C ASP A 80 14.61 -0.85 -10.01
N PRO A 81 14.78 -0.40 -8.75
CA PRO A 81 13.67 -0.26 -7.81
C PRO A 81 12.72 0.90 -8.14
N THR A 82 13.01 1.75 -9.12
CA THR A 82 12.18 2.91 -9.46
C THR A 82 11.04 2.58 -10.41
N PHE A 83 11.11 1.43 -11.10
CA PHE A 83 10.10 0.98 -12.03
C PHE A 83 8.90 0.28 -11.35
N PRO A 84 9.07 -0.82 -10.59
CA PRO A 84 7.94 -1.63 -10.20
C PRO A 84 7.11 -0.95 -9.10
N VAL A 85 5.79 -1.12 -9.18
CA VAL A 85 4.82 -0.72 -8.14
C VAL A 85 3.99 -1.94 -7.78
N ARG A 86 3.68 -2.12 -6.48
CA ARG A 86 2.88 -3.25 -6.00
C ARG A 86 1.43 -3.15 -6.45
N GLY A 87 0.83 -4.29 -6.76
CA GLY A 87 -0.57 -4.39 -7.17
C GLY A 87 -0.83 -4.24 -8.67
N LEU A 88 0.22 -4.17 -9.50
CA LEU A 88 0.08 -4.24 -10.96
C LEU A 88 -0.46 -5.59 -11.40
N TRP A 89 -1.17 -5.58 -12.53
CA TRP A 89 -1.74 -6.75 -13.18
C TRP A 89 -0.87 -7.10 -14.37
N PHE A 90 -0.43 -8.35 -14.47
CA PHE A 90 0.23 -8.85 -15.66
C PHE A 90 -0.79 -9.58 -16.53
N ASP A 91 -1.00 -9.10 -17.75
CA ASP A 91 -1.85 -9.74 -18.74
C ASP A 91 -1.04 -10.75 -19.55
N THR A 92 -1.20 -12.04 -19.21
CA THR A 92 -0.46 -13.13 -19.85
C THR A 92 -0.81 -13.32 -21.33
N GLU A 93 -1.94 -12.79 -21.79
CA GLU A 93 -2.34 -12.88 -23.18
C GLU A 93 -1.63 -11.83 -24.04
N THR A 94 -1.38 -10.63 -23.51
CA THR A 94 -0.84 -9.50 -24.29
C THR A 94 0.58 -9.10 -23.90
N GLY A 95 1.08 -9.56 -22.75
CA GLY A 95 2.39 -9.19 -22.22
C GLY A 95 2.43 -7.82 -21.55
N ASN A 96 1.27 -7.21 -21.27
CA ASN A 96 1.20 -5.87 -20.67
C ASN A 96 1.19 -5.93 -19.14
N LEU A 97 1.93 -5.01 -18.52
CA LEU A 97 1.74 -4.61 -17.13
C LEU A 97 0.68 -3.51 -17.08
N LEU A 98 -0.38 -3.74 -16.31
CA LEU A 98 -1.54 -2.87 -16.20
C LEU A 98 -1.66 -2.36 -14.76
N LYS A 99 -1.78 -1.05 -14.61
CA LYS A 99 -2.28 -0.42 -13.39
C LYS A 99 -3.76 -0.17 -13.60
N VAL A 100 -4.60 -0.74 -12.74
CA VAL A 100 -6.05 -0.68 -12.91
C VAL A 100 -6.75 -0.11 -11.68
N ASP A 101 -7.94 0.42 -11.91
CA ASP A 101 -8.86 0.86 -10.87
C ASP A 101 -9.67 -0.33 -10.30
N PRO A 102 -10.53 -0.11 -9.29
CA PRO A 102 -11.31 -1.17 -8.65
C PRO A 102 -12.27 -1.93 -9.55
N TYR A 103 -12.63 -1.35 -10.69
CA TYR A 103 -13.59 -1.89 -11.63
C TYR A 103 -12.89 -2.61 -12.79
N GLY A 104 -11.57 -2.54 -12.90
CA GLY A 104 -10.80 -3.13 -14.00
C GLY A 104 -10.55 -2.16 -15.15
N ASN A 105 -10.86 -0.87 -14.99
CA ASN A 105 -10.48 0.13 -15.98
C ASN A 105 -8.97 0.39 -15.91
N ILE A 106 -8.34 0.47 -17.07
CA ILE A 106 -6.90 0.62 -17.19
C ILE A 106 -6.52 2.08 -16.96
N LEU A 107 -5.70 2.34 -15.94
CA LEU A 107 -5.12 3.64 -15.63
C LEU A 107 -3.80 3.84 -16.39
N VAL A 108 -2.96 2.80 -16.40
CA VAL A 108 -1.65 2.77 -17.05
C VAL A 108 -1.44 1.40 -17.68
N ALA A 109 -0.89 1.36 -18.89
CA ALA A 109 -0.44 0.12 -19.52
C ALA A 109 1.00 0.26 -20.01
N VAL A 110 1.83 -0.74 -19.72
CA VAL A 110 3.24 -0.79 -20.11
C VAL A 110 3.54 -2.11 -20.78
N PHE A 111 4.14 -2.07 -21.96
CA PHE A 111 4.62 -3.22 -22.70
C PHE A 111 6.15 -3.24 -22.69
N GLY A 112 6.77 -4.16 -21.94
CA GLY A 112 8.20 -4.08 -21.64
C GLY A 112 8.49 -2.79 -20.88
N PHE A 113 9.23 -1.87 -21.51
CA PHE A 113 9.43 -0.50 -21.00
C PHE A 113 8.70 0.59 -21.79
N GLN A 114 7.96 0.22 -22.83
CA GLN A 114 7.14 1.15 -23.60
C GLN A 114 5.81 1.37 -22.87
N PHE A 115 5.57 2.60 -22.43
CA PHE A 115 4.24 2.96 -21.99
C PHE A 115 3.32 3.18 -23.19
N LEU A 116 2.12 2.62 -23.11
CA LEU A 116 1.14 2.65 -24.19
C LEU A 116 0.27 3.91 -24.11
N LYS A 117 0.09 4.57 -25.24
CA LYS A 117 -0.87 5.67 -25.39
C LYS A 117 -2.30 5.16 -25.31
N THR A 118 -3.23 6.04 -24.97
CA THR A 118 -4.66 5.75 -24.89
C THR A 118 -5.20 5.04 -26.14
N SER A 119 -4.84 5.52 -27.33
CA SER A 119 -5.25 4.88 -28.60
C SER A 119 -4.68 3.46 -28.78
N GLU A 120 -3.45 3.22 -28.34
CA GLU A 120 -2.83 1.88 -28.35
C GLU A 120 -3.49 0.95 -27.34
N ILE A 121 -3.88 1.49 -26.17
CA ILE A 121 -4.66 0.75 -25.18
C ILE A 121 -6.01 0.38 -25.75
N TYR A 122 -6.75 1.30 -26.39
CA TYR A 122 -8.05 0.99 -27.03
C TYR A 122 -7.93 -0.05 -28.13
N ALA A 123 -6.83 -0.06 -28.89
CA ALA A 123 -6.59 -1.07 -29.91
C ALA A 123 -6.44 -2.50 -29.34
N ILE A 124 -5.97 -2.63 -28.08
CA ILE A 124 -5.78 -3.92 -27.40
C ILE A 124 -6.97 -4.26 -26.48
N TYR A 125 -7.52 -3.24 -25.83
CA TYR A 125 -8.61 -3.27 -24.86
C TYR A 125 -9.69 -2.29 -25.32
N PRO A 126 -10.63 -2.70 -26.21
CA PRO A 126 -11.59 -1.79 -26.84
C PRO A 126 -12.47 -0.99 -25.88
N ASN A 127 -12.66 -1.45 -24.65
CA ASN A 127 -13.41 -0.74 -23.61
C ASN A 127 -12.49 -0.14 -22.52
N LYS A 128 -11.19 -0.03 -22.78
CA LYS A 128 -10.13 0.34 -21.81
C LYS A 128 -10.27 -0.40 -20.47
N PHE A 129 -10.74 -1.63 -20.54
CA PHE A 129 -11.20 -2.42 -19.42
C PHE A 129 -10.63 -3.83 -19.55
N VAL A 130 -10.28 -4.41 -18.40
CA VAL A 130 -9.89 -5.80 -18.30
C VAL A 130 -10.59 -6.45 -17.11
N GLN A 131 -11.22 -7.60 -17.36
CA GLN A 131 -11.82 -8.39 -16.30
C GLN A 131 -10.72 -9.13 -15.54
N LEU A 132 -10.84 -9.17 -14.22
CA LEU A 132 -9.99 -10.02 -13.39
C LEU A 132 -10.39 -11.50 -13.57
N ASP A 133 -9.78 -12.14 -14.56
CA ASP A 133 -9.82 -13.59 -14.77
C ASP A 133 -8.47 -14.19 -14.37
N GLU A 134 -8.45 -15.05 -13.34
CA GLU A 134 -7.24 -15.70 -12.83
C GLU A 134 -6.54 -16.60 -13.88
N SER A 135 -7.23 -16.97 -14.97
CA SER A 135 -6.65 -17.74 -16.07
C SER A 135 -5.75 -16.92 -17.02
N ARG A 136 -5.93 -15.60 -17.02
CA ARG A 136 -5.27 -14.62 -17.90
C ARG A 136 -4.47 -13.57 -17.12
N ILE A 137 -5.04 -13.07 -16.04
CA ILE A 137 -4.51 -11.94 -15.26
C ILE A 137 -3.85 -12.45 -14.00
N TYR A 138 -2.58 -12.09 -13.81
CA TYR A 138 -1.86 -12.31 -12.57
C TYR A 138 -1.66 -11.00 -11.81
N VAL A 139 -2.06 -10.95 -10.54
CA VAL A 139 -1.96 -9.73 -9.72
C VAL A 139 -0.73 -9.78 -8.82
N LEU A 140 0.21 -8.87 -9.04
CA LEU A 140 1.51 -8.78 -8.36
C LEU A 140 1.37 -8.08 -6.99
N ASN A 141 0.68 -8.74 -6.05
CA ASN A 141 0.17 -8.16 -4.80
C ASN A 141 1.17 -8.03 -3.63
N THR A 142 2.36 -8.63 -3.72
CA THR A 142 3.31 -8.70 -2.59
C THR A 142 4.58 -7.92 -2.89
N LEU A 143 5.39 -7.65 -1.86
CA LEU A 143 6.71 -7.06 -2.09
C LEU A 143 7.67 -8.07 -2.72
N PHE A 144 7.48 -9.37 -2.49
CA PHE A 144 8.21 -10.44 -3.18
C PHE A 144 8.03 -10.43 -4.71
N THR A 145 6.93 -9.86 -5.21
CA THR A 145 6.68 -9.77 -6.65
C THR A 145 7.31 -8.54 -7.31
N GLN A 146 7.97 -7.62 -6.57
CA GLN A 146 8.63 -6.45 -7.20
C GLN A 146 9.74 -6.83 -8.18
N PRO A 147 10.68 -7.75 -7.84
CA PRO A 147 11.68 -8.23 -8.78
C PRO A 147 11.06 -8.94 -9.98
N GLU A 148 9.97 -9.69 -9.77
CA GLU A 148 9.23 -10.39 -10.81
C GLU A 148 8.60 -9.43 -11.81
N THR A 149 7.94 -8.38 -11.32
CA THR A 149 7.38 -7.29 -12.14
C THR A 149 8.44 -6.69 -13.06
N TYR A 150 9.61 -6.37 -12.51
CA TYR A 150 10.69 -5.75 -13.29
C TYR A 150 11.31 -6.74 -14.28
N LEU A 151 11.55 -7.99 -13.87
CA LEU A 151 12.12 -9.01 -14.76
C LEU A 151 11.20 -9.34 -15.94
N LEU A 152 9.89 -9.39 -15.72
CA LEU A 152 8.92 -9.54 -16.81
C LEU A 152 9.04 -8.40 -17.82
N ALA A 153 9.13 -7.15 -17.35
CA ALA A 153 9.35 -6.00 -18.22
C ALA A 153 10.66 -6.11 -19.01
N CYS A 154 11.78 -6.45 -18.35
CA CYS A 154 13.08 -6.65 -19.01
C CYS A 154 13.03 -7.74 -20.10
N VAL A 155 12.47 -8.90 -19.78
CA VAL A 155 12.43 -10.05 -20.70
C VAL A 155 11.53 -9.75 -21.89
N ILE A 156 10.37 -9.13 -21.66
CA ILE A 156 9.47 -8.73 -22.74
C ILE A 156 10.13 -7.68 -23.61
N ASP A 157 10.74 -6.65 -23.03
CA ASP A 157 11.44 -5.61 -23.77
C ASP A 157 12.58 -6.19 -24.63
N PHE A 158 13.42 -7.04 -24.03
CA PHE A 158 14.54 -7.68 -24.71
C PHE A 158 14.10 -8.47 -25.94
N PHE A 159 13.16 -9.40 -25.81
CA PHE A 159 12.72 -10.19 -26.97
C PHE A 159 11.95 -9.34 -27.99
N SER A 160 11.26 -8.31 -27.53
CA SER A 160 10.42 -7.46 -28.38
C SER A 160 11.21 -6.46 -29.21
N ASN A 161 12.45 -6.16 -28.80
CA ASN A 161 13.36 -5.22 -29.48
C ASN A 161 14.59 -5.93 -30.08
N SER A 162 14.81 -7.21 -29.79
CA SER A 162 15.90 -7.99 -30.37
C SER A 162 15.72 -8.19 -31.88
N PRO A 163 16.80 -8.04 -32.68
CA PRO A 163 16.75 -8.27 -34.11
C PRO A 163 16.48 -9.74 -34.49
N ASP A 164 16.64 -10.68 -33.56
CA ASP A 164 16.50 -12.12 -33.81
C ASP A 164 15.07 -12.64 -33.65
N TYR A 165 14.16 -11.79 -33.17
CA TYR A 165 12.78 -12.16 -32.89
C TYR A 165 11.80 -11.23 -33.63
N ILE A 166 10.58 -11.72 -33.84
CA ILE A 166 9.45 -10.95 -34.36
C ILE A 166 8.28 -11.05 -33.39
N ARG A 167 7.58 -9.94 -33.17
CA ARG A 167 6.35 -9.91 -32.38
C ARG A 167 5.24 -10.57 -33.22
N VAL A 168 4.51 -11.49 -32.62
CA VAL A 168 3.37 -12.18 -33.24
C VAL A 168 2.10 -11.75 -32.54
N LYS A 169 1.08 -11.39 -33.32
CA LYS A 169 -0.25 -10.98 -32.84
C LYS A 169 -1.38 -11.94 -33.29
N GLU A 170 -1.07 -12.92 -34.13
CA GLU A 170 -2.07 -13.84 -34.67
C GLU A 170 -2.16 -15.11 -33.81
N ASN A 171 -3.37 -15.52 -33.43
CA ASN A 171 -3.74 -16.66 -32.57
C ASN A 171 -3.28 -16.56 -31.10
N HIS A 172 -1.97 -16.41 -30.85
CA HIS A 172 -1.40 -16.27 -29.51
C HIS A 172 -0.36 -15.15 -29.55
N HIS A 173 -0.51 -14.13 -28.69
CA HIS A 173 0.49 -13.07 -28.68
C HIS A 173 1.79 -13.53 -28.01
N GLY A 174 2.90 -13.11 -28.59
CA GLY A 174 4.22 -13.48 -28.11
C GLY A 174 5.30 -13.06 -29.09
N VAL A 175 6.42 -13.77 -29.02
CA VAL A 175 7.59 -13.57 -29.88
C VAL A 175 7.96 -14.87 -30.58
N LYS A 176 8.34 -14.78 -31.85
CA LYS A 176 8.84 -15.91 -32.64
C LYS A 176 10.26 -15.63 -33.07
N ALA A 177 11.15 -16.62 -32.92
CA ALA A 177 12.50 -16.51 -33.44
C ALA A 177 12.48 -16.43 -34.98
N LYS A 178 13.27 -15.53 -35.57
CA LYS A 178 13.45 -15.44 -37.02
C LYS A 178 14.20 -16.67 -37.55
N ALA A 179 15.17 -17.15 -36.78
CA ALA A 179 15.87 -18.39 -37.04
C ALA A 179 15.16 -19.55 -36.33
N GLY A 180 14.55 -20.44 -37.11
CA GLY A 180 13.87 -21.64 -36.61
C GLY A 180 12.37 -21.45 -36.34
N ASN A 181 11.80 -22.40 -35.59
CA ASN A 181 10.35 -22.50 -35.37
C ASN A 181 9.96 -22.26 -33.90
N LEU A 182 10.85 -21.65 -33.10
CA LEU A 182 10.57 -21.37 -31.69
C LEU A 182 9.58 -20.21 -31.58
N PHE A 183 8.44 -20.47 -30.95
CA PHE A 183 7.45 -19.48 -30.55
C PHE A 183 7.33 -19.46 -29.03
N MET A 184 7.39 -18.27 -28.45
CA MET A 184 7.23 -18.04 -27.01
C MET A 184 6.06 -17.09 -26.80
N SER A 185 4.96 -17.62 -26.29
CA SER A 185 3.83 -16.80 -25.84
C SER A 185 4.21 -15.97 -24.61
N TYR A 186 3.58 -14.82 -24.41
CA TYR A 186 3.80 -14.07 -23.16
C TYR A 186 3.38 -14.87 -21.92
N LYS A 187 2.36 -15.73 -22.05
CA LYS A 187 1.94 -16.66 -21.01
C LYS A 187 3.03 -17.66 -20.63
N SER A 188 3.71 -18.28 -21.61
CA SER A 188 4.81 -19.20 -21.34
C SER A 188 6.02 -18.48 -20.74
N ILE A 189 6.33 -17.26 -21.20
CA ILE A 189 7.38 -16.43 -20.60
C ILE A 189 7.07 -16.16 -19.13
N PHE A 190 5.83 -15.76 -18.83
CA PHE A 190 5.38 -15.54 -17.47
C PHE A 190 5.48 -16.80 -16.61
N GLN A 191 5.05 -17.95 -17.14
CA GLN A 191 5.13 -19.23 -16.44
C GLN A 191 6.58 -19.62 -16.09
N ASP A 192 7.53 -19.39 -17.01
CA ASP A 192 8.95 -19.66 -16.77
C ASP A 192 9.54 -18.73 -15.73
N VAL A 193 9.27 -17.42 -15.83
CA VAL A 193 9.70 -16.42 -14.84
C VAL A 193 9.14 -16.76 -13.46
N ARG A 194 7.83 -17.04 -13.37
CA ARG A 194 7.16 -17.40 -12.12
C ARG A 194 7.74 -18.68 -11.53
N SER A 195 7.94 -19.71 -12.36
CA SER A 195 8.55 -20.97 -11.94
C SER A 195 9.98 -20.80 -11.45
N ALA A 196 10.74 -19.87 -12.04
CA ALA A 196 12.08 -19.54 -11.61
C ALA A 196 12.10 -18.81 -10.26
N PHE A 197 11.15 -17.89 -10.01
CA PHE A 197 10.94 -17.27 -8.69
C PHE A 197 10.54 -18.29 -7.63
N ASP A 198 9.57 -19.16 -7.92
CA ASP A 198 9.13 -20.20 -7.00
C ASP A 198 10.30 -21.17 -6.69
N TRP A 199 11.10 -21.52 -7.71
CA TRP A 199 12.31 -22.31 -7.52
C TRP A 199 13.32 -21.60 -6.62
N ALA A 200 13.59 -20.31 -6.84
CA ALA A 200 14.54 -19.54 -6.04
C ALA A 200 14.14 -19.45 -4.56
N HIS A 201 12.85 -19.33 -4.26
CA HIS A 201 12.32 -19.23 -2.89
C HIS A 201 12.23 -20.57 -2.16
N VAL A 202 11.98 -21.67 -2.88
CA VAL A 202 11.76 -23.00 -2.28
C VAL A 202 13.01 -23.88 -2.31
N LYS A 203 13.72 -23.91 -3.44
CA LYS A 203 14.85 -24.82 -3.72
C LYS A 203 16.18 -24.12 -3.93
N GLY A 204 16.16 -22.85 -4.29
CA GLY A 204 17.35 -22.06 -4.59
C GLY A 204 18.07 -21.56 -3.34
N SER A 205 19.12 -20.78 -3.58
CA SER A 205 19.99 -20.26 -2.52
C SER A 205 19.51 -18.92 -1.94
N LEU A 206 18.29 -18.44 -2.24
CA LEU A 206 17.82 -17.12 -1.77
C LEU A 206 17.83 -17.07 -0.24
N LYS A 207 17.13 -18.00 0.41
CA LYS A 207 17.05 -18.09 1.87
C LYS A 207 18.42 -18.27 2.53
N GLU A 208 19.28 -19.08 1.93
CA GLU A 208 20.64 -19.30 2.41
C GLU A 208 21.47 -18.02 2.37
N LYS A 209 21.53 -17.36 1.19
CA LYS A 209 22.27 -16.10 1.01
C LYS A 209 21.70 -14.98 1.89
N THR A 210 20.39 -14.93 2.08
CA THR A 210 19.75 -13.98 2.99
C THR A 210 20.23 -14.20 4.42
N VAL A 211 20.23 -15.42 4.92
CA VAL A 211 20.63 -15.68 6.31
C VAL A 211 22.13 -15.52 6.53
N ASN A 212 22.96 -15.89 5.56
CA ASN A 212 24.42 -15.72 5.64
C ASN A 212 24.84 -14.25 5.74
N ASN A 213 23.99 -13.30 5.35
CA ASN A 213 24.23 -11.87 5.50
C ASN A 213 22.95 -11.14 5.95
N ILE A 214 22.33 -11.66 7.02
CA ILE A 214 20.98 -11.25 7.44
C ILE A 214 20.88 -9.76 7.78
N GLU A 215 21.94 -9.17 8.32
CA GLU A 215 22.03 -7.74 8.63
C GLU A 215 21.92 -6.86 7.39
N ARG A 216 22.38 -7.34 6.23
CA ARG A 216 22.24 -6.60 4.97
C ARG A 216 20.79 -6.60 4.48
N TYR A 217 20.03 -7.64 4.77
CA TYR A 217 18.75 -7.88 4.10
C TYR A 217 17.52 -7.68 4.98
N ILE A 218 17.64 -7.69 6.31
CA ILE A 218 16.47 -7.58 7.22
C ILE A 218 16.70 -6.43 8.20
N HIS A 219 15.66 -5.62 8.43
CA HIS A 219 15.67 -4.60 9.47
C HIS A 219 15.45 -5.22 10.86
N GLN A 220 16.28 -4.82 11.83
CA GLN A 220 16.01 -5.04 13.25
C GLN A 220 15.33 -3.81 13.87
N ASP A 221 14.42 -4.05 14.80
CA ASP A 221 13.77 -2.99 15.57
C ASP A 221 13.66 -3.37 17.05
N HIS A 222 14.28 -2.58 17.91
CA HIS A 222 14.27 -2.79 19.36
C HIS A 222 12.86 -2.74 19.98
N ARG A 223 11.88 -2.16 19.29
CA ARG A 223 10.49 -2.05 19.76
C ARG A 223 9.74 -3.37 19.66
N LEU A 224 10.17 -4.31 18.82
CA LEU A 224 9.46 -5.58 18.60
C LEU A 224 9.27 -6.37 19.90
N PRO A 225 10.33 -6.74 20.66
CA PRO A 225 10.15 -7.48 21.91
C PRO A 225 9.28 -6.74 22.93
N LEU A 226 9.45 -5.41 23.03
CA LEU A 226 8.71 -4.57 23.96
C LEU A 226 7.21 -4.54 23.66
N LEU A 227 6.82 -4.50 22.38
CA LEU A 227 5.42 -4.51 22.00
C LEU A 227 4.76 -5.85 22.37
N LEU A 228 5.44 -6.96 22.10
CA LEU A 228 4.93 -8.30 22.42
C LEU A 228 4.83 -8.52 23.93
N ASP A 229 5.83 -8.07 24.71
CA ASP A 229 5.74 -8.10 26.18
C ASP A 229 4.51 -7.32 26.69
N ARG A 230 4.28 -6.11 26.17
CA ARG A 230 3.10 -5.32 26.55
C ARG A 230 1.78 -5.99 26.16
N MET A 231 1.74 -6.73 25.05
CA MET A 231 0.56 -7.52 24.67
C MET A 231 0.28 -8.58 25.74
N HIS A 232 1.29 -9.35 26.15
CA HIS A 232 1.16 -10.35 27.21
C HIS A 232 0.77 -9.73 28.56
N GLU A 233 1.39 -8.62 28.96
CA GLU A 233 1.06 -7.87 30.18
C GLU A 233 -0.40 -7.40 30.22
N ASN A 234 -1.01 -7.17 29.05
CA ASN A 234 -2.43 -6.80 28.91
C ASN A 234 -3.36 -8.01 28.69
N GLY A 235 -2.90 -9.21 29.04
CA GLY A 235 -3.66 -10.45 28.98
C GLY A 235 -4.00 -10.91 27.55
N LYS A 236 -3.22 -10.46 26.56
CA LYS A 236 -3.41 -10.81 25.15
C LYS A 236 -2.53 -12.01 24.81
N LYS A 237 -3.06 -12.94 24.03
CA LYS A 237 -2.29 -14.07 23.48
C LYS A 237 -1.75 -13.72 22.09
N ILE A 238 -0.62 -14.30 21.73
CA ILE A 238 0.12 -13.99 20.50
C ILE A 238 0.37 -15.26 19.73
N PHE A 239 0.14 -15.24 18.41
CA PHE A 239 0.50 -16.35 17.55
C PHE A 239 1.26 -15.92 16.29
N LEU A 240 2.17 -16.79 15.86
CA LEU A 240 2.82 -16.70 14.55
C LEU A 240 2.12 -17.65 13.58
N LEU A 241 1.74 -17.16 12.42
CA LEU A 241 1.16 -17.94 11.33
C LEU A 241 1.82 -17.51 10.02
N THR A 242 2.83 -18.27 9.58
CA THR A 242 3.67 -17.90 8.44
C THR A 242 3.73 -19.00 7.38
N ASN A 243 3.87 -18.58 6.11
CA ASN A 243 4.11 -19.50 4.99
C ASN A 243 5.55 -20.02 4.94
N SER A 244 6.47 -19.36 5.63
CA SER A 244 7.86 -19.80 5.74
C SER A 244 7.98 -21.10 6.54
N GLY A 245 8.94 -21.93 6.17
CA GLY A 245 9.25 -23.18 6.88
C GLY A 245 10.15 -22.94 8.10
N TYR A 246 10.10 -23.87 9.06
CA TYR A 246 10.68 -23.71 10.39
C TYR A 246 12.16 -23.28 10.40
N ASN A 247 13.03 -23.94 9.65
CA ASN A 247 14.47 -23.65 9.67
C ASN A 247 14.79 -22.21 9.24
N TYR A 248 14.01 -21.64 8.34
CA TYR A 248 14.18 -20.26 7.92
C TYR A 248 13.61 -19.31 8.98
N THR A 249 12.39 -19.59 9.44
CA THR A 249 11.72 -18.84 10.51
C THR A 249 12.58 -18.77 11.77
N GLU A 250 13.21 -19.87 12.18
CA GLU A 250 14.06 -19.91 13.36
C GLU A 250 15.27 -18.96 13.23
N LYS A 251 15.97 -18.97 12.10
CA LYS A 251 17.13 -18.09 11.89
C LYS A 251 16.73 -16.61 11.82
N VAL A 252 15.66 -16.30 11.08
CA VAL A 252 15.14 -14.93 10.96
C VAL A 252 14.64 -14.39 12.28
N MET A 253 13.83 -15.16 13.01
CA MET A 253 13.28 -14.75 14.29
C MET A 253 14.37 -14.66 15.36
N ASN A 254 15.37 -15.56 15.38
CA ASN A 254 16.52 -15.40 16.26
C ASN A 254 17.23 -14.06 16.00
N TYR A 255 17.44 -13.69 14.73
CA TYR A 255 18.03 -12.40 14.39
C TYR A 255 17.15 -11.22 14.83
N LEU A 256 15.84 -11.23 14.57
CA LEU A 256 14.95 -10.13 14.98
C LEU A 256 14.94 -9.88 16.50
N PHE A 257 15.19 -10.92 17.30
CA PHE A 257 15.24 -10.86 18.76
C PHE A 257 16.67 -10.75 19.32
N GLN A 258 17.70 -10.68 18.49
CA GLN A 258 19.08 -10.32 18.89
C GLN A 258 19.21 -8.81 19.14
N VAL A 259 18.37 -8.29 20.04
CA VAL A 259 18.32 -6.89 20.44
C VAL A 259 18.30 -6.78 21.96
N PRO A 260 18.88 -5.72 22.56
CA PRO A 260 18.94 -5.57 24.02
C PRO A 260 17.57 -5.65 24.72
N SER A 261 16.52 -5.15 24.08
CA SER A 261 15.15 -5.18 24.60
C SER A 261 14.57 -6.58 24.76
N ALA A 262 15.11 -7.59 24.07
CA ALA A 262 14.70 -8.98 24.23
C ALA A 262 15.28 -9.62 25.51
N LYS A 263 16.25 -8.99 26.18
CA LYS A 263 16.88 -9.52 27.42
C LYS A 263 17.38 -10.96 27.28
N ASN A 264 17.93 -11.31 26.10
CA ASN A 264 18.38 -12.66 25.73
C ASN A 264 17.29 -13.76 25.82
N ARG A 265 16.01 -13.37 25.84
CA ARG A 265 14.88 -14.30 25.85
C ARG A 265 14.69 -14.90 24.45
N PRO A 266 14.53 -16.24 24.31
CA PRO A 266 14.31 -16.85 23.01
C PRO A 266 13.00 -16.37 22.39
N TRP A 267 13.00 -16.09 21.07
CA TRP A 267 11.83 -15.55 20.37
C TRP A 267 10.57 -16.40 20.56
N LYS A 268 10.71 -17.73 20.64
CA LYS A 268 9.59 -18.67 20.78
C LYS A 268 8.74 -18.39 22.02
N SER A 269 9.33 -17.88 23.12
CA SER A 269 8.57 -17.59 24.34
C SER A 269 7.72 -16.31 24.26
N TYR A 270 7.86 -15.52 23.18
CA TYR A 270 6.98 -14.39 22.90
C TYR A 270 5.66 -14.82 22.23
N PHE A 271 5.53 -16.09 21.82
CA PHE A 271 4.38 -16.60 21.10
C PHE A 271 3.74 -17.74 21.89
N ASP A 272 2.43 -17.64 22.11
CA ASP A 272 1.62 -18.71 22.70
C ASP A 272 1.44 -19.86 21.70
N PHE A 273 1.37 -19.53 20.40
CA PHE A 273 1.18 -20.51 19.32
C PHE A 273 2.07 -20.18 18.12
N ILE A 274 2.71 -21.20 17.55
CA ILE A 274 3.62 -21.04 16.40
C ILE A 274 3.23 -22.03 15.31
N VAL A 275 2.79 -21.51 14.17
CA VAL A 275 2.43 -22.28 12.98
C VAL A 275 3.27 -21.80 11.79
N VAL A 276 4.07 -22.71 11.24
CA VAL A 276 4.88 -22.54 10.04
C VAL A 276 4.25 -23.28 8.86
N ASP A 277 4.79 -23.09 7.65
CA ASP A 277 4.29 -23.73 6.42
C ASP A 277 2.75 -23.63 6.25
N ALA A 278 2.15 -22.50 6.65
CA ALA A 278 0.71 -22.36 6.72
C ALA A 278 0.01 -22.51 5.34
N ARG A 279 0.72 -22.21 4.25
CA ARG A 279 0.21 -22.20 2.87
C ARG A 279 -1.01 -21.29 2.68
N LYS A 280 -1.03 -20.13 3.31
CA LYS A 280 -2.03 -19.07 3.03
C LYS A 280 -2.00 -18.74 1.52
N PRO A 281 -3.16 -18.62 0.84
CA PRO A 281 -4.51 -18.53 1.40
C PRO A 281 -5.20 -19.87 1.72
N LEU A 282 -4.63 -21.01 1.33
CA LEU A 282 -5.24 -22.34 1.52
C LEU A 282 -5.57 -22.63 2.99
N PHE A 283 -4.73 -22.13 3.92
CA PHE A 283 -4.98 -22.19 5.36
C PHE A 283 -6.38 -21.70 5.78
N PHE A 284 -6.88 -20.65 5.14
CA PHE A 284 -8.18 -20.05 5.45
C PHE A 284 -9.35 -20.75 4.74
N ASP A 285 -9.06 -21.72 3.87
CA ASP A 285 -10.00 -22.58 3.17
C ASP A 285 -9.94 -23.99 3.78
N GLU A 286 -9.70 -25.04 2.98
CA GLU A 286 -9.55 -26.44 3.44
C GLU A 286 -8.27 -26.69 4.27
N GLY A 287 -7.24 -25.89 4.05
CA GLY A 287 -5.93 -26.03 4.69
C GLY A 287 -5.19 -27.31 4.32
N THR A 288 -4.32 -27.76 5.22
CA THR A 288 -3.52 -28.98 5.06
C THR A 288 -3.53 -29.79 6.35
N ILE A 289 -2.92 -30.98 6.33
CA ILE A 289 -2.82 -31.77 7.55
C ILE A 289 -1.91 -31.04 8.54
N LEU A 290 -2.39 -30.87 9.78
CA LEU A 290 -1.59 -30.34 10.87
C LEU A 290 -0.47 -31.32 11.25
N ARG A 291 0.75 -30.81 11.34
CA ARG A 291 1.95 -31.57 11.74
C ARG A 291 2.61 -30.88 12.93
N GLN A 292 3.43 -31.62 13.65
CA GLN A 292 4.30 -31.09 14.69
C GLN A 292 5.73 -31.05 14.15
N VAL A 293 6.45 -29.97 14.44
CA VAL A 293 7.86 -29.80 14.07
C VAL A 293 8.72 -30.27 15.23
N ASP A 294 9.66 -31.17 14.96
CA ASP A 294 10.77 -31.40 15.87
C ASP A 294 11.72 -30.20 15.83
N VAL A 295 11.74 -29.42 16.91
CA VAL A 295 12.51 -28.17 16.99
C VAL A 295 14.03 -28.36 16.91
N ASN A 296 14.53 -29.58 17.15
CA ASN A 296 15.96 -29.88 17.10
C ASN A 296 16.42 -30.24 15.67
N THR A 297 15.57 -30.97 14.94
CA THR A 297 15.91 -31.48 13.60
C THR A 297 15.25 -30.68 12.47
N GLY A 298 14.19 -29.92 12.78
CA GLY A 298 13.29 -29.28 11.82
C GLY A 298 12.39 -30.26 11.06
N ALA A 299 12.40 -31.55 11.41
CA ALA A 299 11.61 -32.58 10.73
C ALA A 299 10.13 -32.51 11.10
N LEU A 300 9.27 -32.85 10.14
CA LEU A 300 7.82 -32.92 10.36
C LEU A 300 7.43 -34.31 10.86
N GLN A 301 6.79 -34.35 12.02
CA GLN A 301 6.19 -35.56 12.57
C GLN A 301 4.69 -35.52 12.31
N ILE A 302 4.10 -36.68 11.97
CA ILE A 302 2.65 -36.86 12.01
C ILE A 302 2.28 -36.91 13.49
N GLY A 303 2.12 -35.74 14.09
CA GLY A 303 1.51 -35.63 15.41
C GLY A 303 0.04 -35.99 15.27
N THR A 304 -0.42 -36.97 16.03
CA THR A 304 -1.82 -37.05 16.41
C THR A 304 -2.03 -35.84 17.33
N PRO A 305 -2.87 -34.83 17.00
CA PRO A 305 -3.13 -33.74 17.93
C PRO A 305 -3.96 -34.32 19.09
N THR A 306 -3.29 -34.88 20.10
CA THR A 306 -3.92 -35.54 21.24
C THR A 306 -4.28 -34.56 22.37
N GLY A 307 -4.12 -33.25 22.14
CA GLY A 307 -4.40 -32.22 23.13
C GLY A 307 -4.32 -30.78 22.60
N PRO A 308 -4.61 -29.80 23.46
CA PRO A 308 -4.43 -28.38 23.13
C PRO A 308 -2.98 -28.06 22.80
N PHE A 309 -2.75 -26.97 22.06
CA PHE A 309 -1.40 -26.46 21.78
C PHE A 309 -0.60 -26.28 23.09
N GLU A 310 0.45 -27.09 23.26
CA GLU A 310 1.34 -26.97 24.40
C GLU A 310 2.40 -25.86 24.18
N PRO A 311 2.68 -25.02 25.20
CA PRO A 311 3.70 -23.97 25.11
C PRO A 311 5.06 -24.52 24.68
N GLY A 312 5.73 -23.82 23.76
CA GLY A 312 7.05 -24.19 23.25
C GLY A 312 7.06 -25.15 22.06
N HIS A 313 5.91 -25.72 21.70
CA HIS A 313 5.77 -26.53 20.49
C HIS A 313 5.57 -25.68 19.23
N VAL A 314 6.04 -26.22 18.10
CA VAL A 314 5.90 -25.60 16.78
C VAL A 314 5.15 -26.55 15.87
N TYR A 315 4.22 -26.00 15.10
CA TYR A 315 3.32 -26.74 14.25
C TYR A 315 3.49 -26.32 12.80
N SER A 316 3.14 -27.20 11.87
CA SER A 316 3.30 -26.98 10.44
C SER A 316 2.00 -27.31 9.71
N GLY A 317 1.60 -26.46 8.76
CA GLY A 317 0.37 -26.63 7.98
C GLY A 317 -0.90 -26.37 8.78
N GLY A 318 -1.85 -27.30 8.71
CA GLY A 318 -3.16 -27.17 9.35
C GLY A 318 -4.16 -26.32 8.57
N CYS A 319 -5.28 -26.02 9.21
CA CYS A 319 -6.32 -25.14 8.70
C CYS A 319 -6.83 -24.19 9.81
N CYS A 320 -7.45 -23.10 9.39
CA CYS A 320 -7.93 -22.06 10.31
C CYS A 320 -9.01 -22.57 11.27
N ASP A 321 -9.84 -23.54 10.86
CA ASP A 321 -10.89 -24.11 11.72
C ASP A 321 -10.30 -24.82 12.92
N VAL A 322 -9.45 -25.81 12.66
CA VAL A 322 -8.75 -26.59 13.68
C VAL A 322 -7.93 -25.65 14.57
N PHE A 323 -7.21 -24.70 13.96
CA PHE A 323 -6.43 -23.72 14.74
C PHE A 323 -7.30 -22.90 15.69
N THR A 324 -8.42 -22.36 15.20
CA THR A 324 -9.33 -21.50 15.99
C THR A 324 -9.99 -22.28 17.13
N GLU A 325 -10.36 -23.54 16.89
CA GLU A 325 -10.91 -24.46 17.89
C GLU A 325 -9.88 -24.74 19.00
N LEU A 326 -8.65 -25.08 18.61
CA LEU A 326 -7.57 -25.42 19.55
C LEU A 326 -7.15 -24.23 20.43
N ILE A 327 -7.18 -23.00 19.91
CA ILE A 327 -6.87 -21.79 20.70
C ILE A 327 -8.09 -21.24 21.44
N GLY A 328 -9.30 -21.75 21.17
CA GLY A 328 -10.56 -21.29 21.76
C GLY A 328 -10.95 -19.86 21.35
N ALA A 329 -10.57 -19.42 20.15
CA ALA A 329 -10.86 -18.07 19.67
C ALA A 329 -12.22 -17.99 18.96
N LYS A 330 -12.86 -16.82 19.00
CA LYS A 330 -13.95 -16.47 18.09
C LYS A 330 -13.42 -15.50 17.04
N GLY A 331 -14.01 -15.47 15.84
CA GLY A 331 -13.44 -14.69 14.73
C GLY A 331 -13.13 -13.23 15.07
N LYS A 332 -14.05 -12.51 15.74
CA LYS A 332 -13.84 -11.10 16.13
C LYS A 332 -12.87 -10.88 17.30
N ASP A 333 -12.43 -11.95 17.97
CA ASP A 333 -11.45 -11.89 19.06
C ASP A 333 -10.00 -11.82 18.52
N VAL A 334 -9.80 -12.09 17.22
CA VAL A 334 -8.49 -12.13 16.56
C VAL A 334 -8.25 -10.85 15.78
N LEU A 335 -7.08 -10.23 16.00
CA LEU A 335 -6.48 -9.23 15.10
C LEU A 335 -5.32 -9.89 14.36
N TYR A 336 -5.51 -10.19 13.08
CA TYR A 336 -4.46 -10.73 12.23
C TYR A 336 -3.73 -9.63 11.47
N ILE A 337 -2.41 -9.65 11.57
CA ILE A 337 -1.48 -8.63 11.08
C ILE A 337 -0.62 -9.29 10.00
N GLY A 338 -0.68 -8.76 8.79
CA GLY A 338 0.05 -9.28 7.62
C GLY A 338 0.23 -8.20 6.54
N ASP A 339 1.07 -8.46 5.54
CA ASP A 339 1.33 -7.56 4.41
C ASP A 339 0.62 -8.00 3.12
N HIS A 340 0.21 -9.28 3.03
CA HIS A 340 -0.43 -9.80 1.84
C HIS A 340 -1.93 -9.50 1.83
N ILE A 341 -2.32 -8.48 1.07
CA ILE A 341 -3.71 -8.00 0.98
C ILE A 341 -4.72 -9.12 0.64
N TYR A 342 -4.35 -10.08 -0.20
CA TYR A 342 -5.21 -11.20 -0.56
C TYR A 342 -5.10 -12.36 0.44
N GLY A 343 -3.87 -12.89 0.61
CA GLY A 343 -3.60 -14.09 1.40
C GLY A 343 -3.90 -13.95 2.88
N ASP A 344 -3.55 -12.80 3.48
CA ASP A 344 -3.69 -12.57 4.91
C ASP A 344 -4.97 -11.82 5.25
N ILE A 345 -5.29 -10.77 4.50
CA ILE A 345 -6.33 -9.81 4.88
C ILE A 345 -7.69 -10.18 4.29
N LEU A 346 -7.80 -10.27 2.97
CA LEU A 346 -9.08 -10.55 2.30
C LEU A 346 -9.66 -11.91 2.72
N LYS A 347 -8.84 -12.97 2.70
CA LYS A 347 -9.31 -14.34 2.99
C LYS A 347 -9.68 -14.53 4.46
N SER A 348 -8.87 -14.03 5.41
CA SER A 348 -9.22 -14.08 6.83
C SER A 348 -10.49 -13.28 7.16
N LYS A 349 -10.67 -12.10 6.51
CA LYS A 349 -11.87 -11.27 6.68
C LYS A 349 -13.12 -11.94 6.13
N LYS A 350 -13.10 -12.37 4.86
CA LYS A 350 -14.29 -12.91 4.17
C LYS A 350 -14.71 -14.28 4.70
N ARG A 351 -13.77 -15.17 5.00
CA ARG A 351 -14.08 -16.55 5.39
C ARG A 351 -14.37 -16.68 6.88
N ARG A 352 -13.66 -15.94 7.74
CA ARG A 352 -13.65 -16.17 9.20
C ARG A 352 -14.06 -14.97 10.04
N GLY A 353 -14.21 -13.79 9.41
CA GLY A 353 -14.60 -12.57 10.11
C GLY A 353 -13.53 -12.08 11.09
N TRP A 354 -12.27 -12.44 10.89
CA TRP A 354 -11.14 -11.92 11.67
C TRP A 354 -11.05 -10.40 11.52
N ARG A 355 -10.56 -9.74 12.57
CA ARG A 355 -10.15 -8.34 12.49
C ARG A 355 -8.79 -8.29 11.81
N THR A 356 -8.56 -7.25 11.01
CA THR A 356 -7.41 -7.22 10.10
C THR A 356 -6.60 -5.95 10.23
N PHE A 357 -5.28 -6.11 10.24
CA PHE A 357 -4.30 -5.03 10.16
C PHE A 357 -3.39 -5.29 8.97
N LEU A 358 -3.42 -4.41 7.96
CA LEU A 358 -2.51 -4.50 6.82
C LEU A 358 -1.24 -3.68 7.07
N VAL A 359 -0.08 -4.31 6.95
CA VAL A 359 1.23 -3.64 6.92
C VAL A 359 1.53 -3.23 5.47
N VAL A 360 1.82 -1.95 5.26
CA VAL A 360 2.14 -1.38 3.94
C VAL A 360 3.45 -0.60 4.04
N PRO A 361 4.62 -1.27 3.93
CA PRO A 361 5.92 -0.61 4.14
C PRO A 361 6.13 0.64 3.28
N GLU A 362 5.60 0.65 2.04
CA GLU A 362 5.68 1.77 1.10
C GLU A 362 4.94 3.03 1.59
N LEU A 363 4.00 2.88 2.53
CA LEU A 363 3.17 3.96 3.03
C LEU A 363 3.98 5.11 3.64
N GLN A 364 5.16 4.81 4.20
CA GLN A 364 6.05 5.83 4.75
C GLN A 364 6.47 6.84 3.67
N LYS A 365 7.01 6.35 2.55
CA LYS A 365 7.42 7.17 1.39
C LYS A 365 6.19 7.86 0.77
N GLU A 366 5.09 7.14 0.62
CA GLU A 366 3.83 7.67 0.07
C GLU A 366 3.29 8.85 0.91
N LEU A 367 3.33 8.75 2.24
CA LEU A 367 2.86 9.83 3.12
C LEU A 367 3.76 11.07 3.03
N ASP A 368 5.08 10.89 2.96
CA ASP A 368 6.02 12.00 2.82
C ASP A 368 5.77 12.77 1.51
N ILE A 369 5.56 12.05 0.40
CA ILE A 369 5.24 12.66 -0.90
C ILE A 369 3.86 13.31 -0.87
N TRP A 370 2.85 12.63 -0.32
CA TRP A 370 1.49 13.15 -0.18
C TRP A 370 1.45 14.48 0.59
N MET A 371 2.23 14.59 1.67
CA MET A 371 2.34 15.83 2.45
C MET A 371 3.05 16.94 1.65
N ASN A 372 4.15 16.61 0.99
CA ASN A 372 4.98 17.59 0.25
C ASN A 372 4.32 18.06 -1.05
N LYS A 373 3.50 17.24 -1.69
CA LYS A 373 2.84 17.51 -2.98
C LYS A 373 1.34 17.82 -2.84
N ARG A 374 0.88 18.15 -1.62
CA ARG A 374 -0.53 18.47 -1.33
C ARG A 374 -1.12 19.52 -2.27
N LEU A 375 -0.34 20.53 -2.66
CA LEU A 375 -0.78 21.61 -3.55
C LEU A 375 -1.19 21.09 -4.94
N LEU A 376 -0.53 20.06 -5.46
CA LEU A 376 -0.92 19.45 -6.74
C LEU A 376 -2.27 18.75 -6.64
N PHE A 377 -2.53 18.10 -5.50
CA PHE A 377 -3.82 17.45 -5.26
C PHE A 377 -4.94 18.47 -5.02
N GLU A 378 -4.66 19.57 -4.32
CA GLU A 378 -5.62 20.68 -4.14
C GLU A 378 -5.95 21.32 -5.49
N ARG A 379 -4.94 21.60 -6.33
CA ARG A 379 -5.14 22.08 -7.71
C ARG A 379 -5.97 21.11 -8.56
N LEU A 380 -5.75 19.81 -8.42
CA LEU A 380 -6.54 18.80 -9.13
C LEU A 380 -8.03 18.88 -8.74
N ASN A 381 -8.34 19.00 -7.45
CA ASN A 381 -9.71 19.15 -6.98
C ASN A 381 -10.35 20.47 -7.47
N GLU A 382 -9.60 21.57 -7.48
CA GLU A 382 -10.08 22.86 -8.00
C GLU A 382 -10.41 22.78 -9.50
N LEU A 383 -9.59 22.08 -10.28
CA LEU A 383 -9.84 21.86 -11.70
C LEU A 383 -11.06 20.96 -11.94
N ASP A 384 -11.26 19.92 -11.12
CA ASP A 384 -12.45 19.05 -11.18
C ASP A 384 -13.73 19.84 -10.86
N VAL A 385 -13.71 20.72 -9.85
CA VAL A 385 -14.85 21.62 -9.54
C VAL A 385 -15.11 22.58 -10.69
N LYS A 386 -14.06 23.22 -11.22
CA LYS A 386 -14.18 24.14 -12.36
C LYS A 386 -14.77 23.46 -13.60
N LEU A 387 -14.43 22.19 -13.83
CA LEU A 387 -15.03 21.40 -14.91
C LEU A 387 -16.52 21.16 -14.66
N GLY A 388 -16.91 20.84 -13.42
CA GLY A 388 -18.32 20.70 -13.02
C GLY A 388 -19.13 21.98 -13.19
N ASP A 389 -18.58 23.13 -12.80
CA ASP A 389 -19.22 24.45 -12.91
C ASP A 389 -19.55 24.85 -14.35
N MET A 390 -18.80 24.33 -15.34
CA MET A 390 -19.10 24.55 -16.77
C MET A 390 -20.41 23.89 -17.21
N TYR A 391 -20.84 22.83 -16.53
CA TYR A 391 -22.05 22.08 -16.85
C TYR A 391 -23.23 22.38 -15.91
N VAL A 392 -23.02 23.07 -14.78
CA VAL A 392 -24.01 23.17 -13.69
C VAL A 392 -25.35 23.80 -14.09
N ASN A 393 -25.34 24.75 -15.02
CA ASN A 393 -26.54 25.45 -15.50
C ASN A 393 -27.05 24.90 -16.85
N MET A 394 -26.49 23.77 -17.31
CA MET A 394 -26.93 23.10 -18.52
C MET A 394 -27.99 22.06 -18.19
N ASP A 395 -28.94 21.89 -19.10
CA ASP A 395 -30.00 20.90 -18.99
C ASP A 395 -30.09 20.05 -20.27
N SER A 396 -31.03 19.10 -20.28
CA SER A 396 -31.26 18.22 -21.44
C SER A 396 -31.65 18.95 -22.73
N SER A 397 -32.00 20.24 -22.68
CA SER A 397 -32.33 21.06 -23.84
C SER A 397 -31.13 21.80 -24.43
N SER A 398 -30.01 21.85 -23.69
CA SER A 398 -28.78 22.54 -24.08
C SER A 398 -28.13 21.85 -25.28
N ARG A 399 -27.98 22.56 -26.39
CA ARG A 399 -27.38 22.05 -27.64
C ARG A 399 -25.90 22.40 -27.79
N ASP A 400 -25.46 23.47 -27.15
CA ASP A 400 -24.07 23.93 -27.19
C ASP A 400 -23.25 23.20 -26.12
N LYS A 401 -22.13 22.58 -26.50
CA LYS A 401 -21.21 21.92 -25.57
C LYS A 401 -20.15 22.93 -25.09
N PRO A 402 -19.88 23.05 -23.78
CA PRO A 402 -18.83 23.93 -23.27
C PRO A 402 -17.46 23.45 -23.73
N ASP A 403 -16.54 24.39 -24.03
CA ASP A 403 -15.17 24.05 -24.38
C ASP A 403 -14.36 23.69 -23.13
N THR A 404 -14.18 22.39 -22.91
CA THR A 404 -13.48 21.83 -21.76
C THR A 404 -12.00 21.53 -22.04
N LYS A 405 -11.50 21.75 -23.27
CA LYS A 405 -10.15 21.31 -23.68
C LYS A 405 -9.06 21.87 -22.79
N TYR A 406 -9.13 23.17 -22.48
CA TYR A 406 -8.13 23.82 -21.62
C TYR A 406 -8.09 23.22 -20.21
N VAL A 407 -9.25 23.06 -19.57
CA VAL A 407 -9.33 22.52 -18.20
C VAL A 407 -8.90 21.05 -18.17
N ARG A 408 -9.34 20.26 -19.14
CA ARG A 408 -8.92 18.85 -19.28
C ARG A 408 -7.40 18.72 -19.48
N ASN A 409 -6.77 19.59 -20.27
CA ASN A 409 -5.31 19.60 -20.43
C ASN A 409 -4.60 19.89 -19.10
N GLN A 410 -5.09 20.88 -18.34
CA GLN A 410 -4.53 21.22 -17.03
C GLN A 410 -4.70 20.09 -16.00
N ILE A 411 -5.81 19.36 -16.04
CA ILE A 411 -6.03 18.15 -15.23
C ILE A 411 -4.96 17.10 -15.58
N ARG A 412 -4.78 16.79 -16.86
CA ARG A 412 -3.79 15.79 -17.32
C ARG A 412 -2.35 16.15 -16.92
N GLU A 413 -1.95 17.40 -17.11
CA GLU A 413 -0.63 17.90 -16.69
C GLU A 413 -0.42 17.76 -15.19
N THR A 414 -1.43 18.16 -14.39
CA THR A 414 -1.39 18.07 -12.93
C THR A 414 -1.33 16.62 -12.44
N ILE A 415 -2.10 15.72 -13.05
CA ILE A 415 -2.06 14.27 -12.76
C ILE A 415 -0.68 13.70 -13.06
N HIS A 416 -0.11 14.02 -14.22
CA HIS A 416 1.21 13.55 -14.61
C HIS A 416 2.30 14.04 -13.65
N GLU A 417 2.30 15.32 -13.28
CA GLU A 417 3.25 15.88 -12.31
C GLU A 417 3.13 15.22 -10.92
N LEU A 418 1.88 14.98 -10.48
CA LEU A 418 1.61 14.32 -9.22
C LEU A 418 2.11 12.88 -9.23
N ASP A 419 1.79 12.10 -10.26
CA ASP A 419 2.18 10.68 -10.35
C ASP A 419 3.70 10.54 -10.45
N MET A 420 4.37 11.36 -11.26
CA MET A 420 5.84 11.38 -11.36
C MET A 420 6.55 11.68 -10.04
N SER A 421 5.87 12.35 -9.09
CA SER A 421 6.43 12.58 -7.76
C SER A 421 6.60 11.29 -6.94
N TYR A 422 5.85 10.21 -7.26
CA TYR A 422 5.94 8.90 -6.60
C TYR A 422 6.93 7.95 -7.27
N GLY A 423 7.01 8.04 -8.60
CA GLY A 423 7.80 7.17 -9.47
C GLY A 423 7.15 7.08 -10.85
N ILE A 424 7.77 6.33 -11.76
CA ILE A 424 7.32 6.29 -13.16
C ILE A 424 5.95 5.62 -13.35
N LEU A 425 5.56 4.73 -12.44
CA LEU A 425 4.22 4.12 -12.41
C LEU A 425 3.29 4.78 -11.38
N GLY A 426 3.68 5.92 -10.81
CA GLY A 426 2.87 6.69 -9.85
C GLY A 426 2.71 6.05 -8.47
N SER A 427 1.76 6.56 -7.70
CA SER A 427 1.44 6.06 -6.35
C SER A 427 0.86 4.64 -6.37
N ILE A 428 1.15 3.81 -5.36
CA ILE A 428 0.48 2.51 -5.17
C ILE A 428 -1.04 2.66 -5.00
N PHE A 429 -1.51 3.82 -4.50
CA PHE A 429 -2.90 4.02 -4.12
C PHE A 429 -3.76 4.68 -5.21
N ARG A 430 -3.15 5.40 -6.16
CA ARG A 430 -3.89 6.22 -7.12
C ARG A 430 -3.12 6.54 -8.40
N CYS A 431 -3.86 7.02 -9.39
CA CYS A 431 -3.40 7.76 -10.56
C CYS A 431 -4.24 9.04 -10.61
N GLY A 432 -3.65 10.18 -10.24
CA GLY A 432 -4.41 11.42 -10.06
C GLY A 432 -5.55 11.28 -9.04
N SER A 433 -6.78 11.56 -9.47
CA SER A 433 -8.00 11.45 -8.66
C SER A 433 -8.55 10.01 -8.56
N ARG A 434 -8.12 9.11 -9.44
CA ARG A 434 -8.63 7.72 -9.52
C ARG A 434 -7.85 6.80 -8.59
N GLN A 435 -8.57 6.03 -7.76
CA GLN A 435 -7.96 5.03 -6.88
C GLN A 435 -7.55 3.77 -7.65
N THR A 436 -6.53 3.08 -7.17
CA THR A 436 -6.13 1.77 -7.71
C THR A 436 -6.98 0.64 -7.14
N HIS A 437 -6.98 -0.51 -7.82
CA HIS A 437 -7.53 -1.74 -7.28
C HIS A 437 -6.97 -2.09 -5.89
N PHE A 438 -5.66 -1.91 -5.68
CA PHE A 438 -5.01 -2.15 -4.38
C PHE A 438 -5.58 -1.24 -3.28
N ALA A 439 -5.74 0.06 -3.54
CA ALA A 439 -6.33 1.00 -2.59
C ALA A 439 -7.75 0.60 -2.18
N ASN A 440 -8.58 0.19 -3.15
CA ASN A 440 -9.94 -0.27 -2.84
C ASN A 440 -9.96 -1.56 -2.03
N GLN A 441 -9.08 -2.53 -2.33
CA GLN A 441 -8.95 -3.74 -1.52
C GLN A 441 -8.53 -3.41 -0.08
N LEU A 442 -7.56 -2.51 0.10
CA LEU A 442 -7.13 -2.03 1.40
C LEU A 442 -8.30 -1.41 2.17
N CYS A 443 -9.01 -0.45 1.57
CA CYS A 443 -10.18 0.21 2.18
C CYS A 443 -11.26 -0.82 2.57
N ARG A 444 -11.54 -1.79 1.69
CA ARG A 444 -12.62 -2.76 1.87
C ARG A 444 -12.31 -3.87 2.87
N PHE A 445 -11.07 -4.36 2.94
CA PHE A 445 -10.74 -5.58 3.69
C PHE A 445 -9.84 -5.37 4.90
N ALA A 446 -8.97 -4.35 4.92
CA ALA A 446 -8.13 -4.04 6.08
C ALA A 446 -8.89 -3.13 7.05
N ASP A 447 -9.15 -3.57 8.29
CA ASP A 447 -9.83 -2.74 9.30
C ASP A 447 -8.91 -1.59 9.74
N LEU A 448 -7.64 -1.94 9.95
CA LEU A 448 -6.54 -1.04 10.27
C LEU A 448 -5.43 -1.20 9.22
N TYR A 449 -4.65 -0.15 9.00
CA TYR A 449 -3.41 -0.26 8.22
C TYR A 449 -2.38 0.77 8.70
N SER A 450 -1.11 0.46 8.47
CA SER A 450 0.01 1.35 8.79
C SER A 450 1.28 0.94 8.04
N SER A 451 2.32 1.76 8.07
CA SER A 451 3.64 1.41 7.51
C SER A 451 4.32 0.29 8.27
N THR A 452 4.03 0.17 9.58
CA THR A 452 4.50 -0.90 10.44
C THR A 452 3.47 -1.22 11.52
N PHE A 453 3.37 -2.50 11.91
CA PHE A 453 2.54 -2.91 13.04
C PHE A 453 3.05 -2.35 14.38
N LEU A 454 4.35 -1.99 14.46
CA LEU A 454 4.98 -1.44 15.65
C LEU A 454 4.34 -0.12 16.10
N ASN A 455 3.60 0.55 15.22
CA ASN A 455 2.82 1.73 15.57
C ASN A 455 1.74 1.45 16.61
N LEU A 456 1.36 0.18 16.86
CA LEU A 456 0.51 -0.22 17.98
C LEU A 456 1.10 0.18 19.34
N MET A 457 2.42 0.29 19.45
CA MET A 457 3.11 0.71 20.68
C MET A 457 2.67 2.09 21.18
N TYR A 458 2.17 2.95 20.28
CA TYR A 458 1.75 4.31 20.60
C TYR A 458 0.27 4.42 21.02
N TYR A 459 -0.43 3.30 21.12
CA TYR A 459 -1.85 3.22 21.49
C TYR A 459 -2.02 2.35 22.74
N PRO A 460 -2.85 2.76 23.72
CA PRO A 460 -3.19 1.88 24.83
C PRO A 460 -4.02 0.68 24.33
N PHE A 461 -3.92 -0.48 24.96
CA PHE A 461 -4.72 -1.65 24.56
C PHE A 461 -6.23 -1.50 24.81
N SER A 462 -6.65 -0.47 25.54
CA SER A 462 -8.05 -0.03 25.67
C SER A 462 -8.51 0.92 24.56
N TYR A 463 -7.65 1.24 23.58
CA TYR A 463 -7.96 2.23 22.55
C TYR A 463 -9.13 1.82 21.66
N MET A 464 -10.01 2.77 21.38
CA MET A 464 -11.08 2.65 20.40
C MET A 464 -10.64 3.34 19.09
N PHE A 465 -10.23 2.55 18.11
CA PHE A 465 -10.04 3.04 16.74
C PHE A 465 -11.40 3.44 16.16
N ARG A 466 -11.50 4.67 15.64
CA ARG A 466 -12.73 5.21 15.09
C ARG A 466 -12.54 5.57 13.62
N ALA A 467 -13.33 4.96 12.76
CA ALA A 467 -13.53 5.41 11.39
C ALA A 467 -14.67 6.45 11.36
N PRO A 468 -14.64 7.42 10.43
CA PRO A 468 -15.81 8.25 10.15
C PRO A 468 -16.97 7.36 9.65
N PRO A 469 -18.24 7.79 9.85
CA PRO A 469 -19.38 7.11 9.27
C PRO A 469 -19.26 7.13 7.74
N MET A 470 -19.63 6.01 7.10
CA MET A 470 -19.75 5.93 5.65
C MET A 470 -21.14 6.43 5.29
N LEU A 471 -21.21 7.56 4.57
CA LEU A 471 -22.44 8.14 4.06
C LEU A 471 -22.63 7.72 2.60
N MET A 472 -23.86 7.40 2.21
CA MET A 472 -24.26 7.33 0.81
C MET A 472 -24.24 8.72 0.19
N ALA A 473 -24.19 8.78 -1.15
CA ALA A 473 -24.09 10.06 -1.86
C ALA A 473 -25.16 11.08 -1.40
N HIS A 474 -26.43 10.67 -1.36
CA HIS A 474 -27.54 11.53 -0.93
C HIS A 474 -27.45 11.96 0.54
N GLU A 475 -26.82 11.17 1.41
CA GLU A 475 -26.61 11.55 2.82
C GLU A 475 -25.48 12.57 2.99
N SER A 476 -24.64 12.77 1.96
CA SER A 476 -23.48 13.67 1.98
C SER A 476 -23.67 14.96 1.19
N THR A 477 -24.57 14.97 0.19
CA THR A 477 -24.75 16.10 -0.74
C THR A 477 -26.07 16.84 -0.55
N VAL A 478 -27.05 16.24 0.11
CA VAL A 478 -28.33 16.91 0.39
C VAL A 478 -28.19 17.65 1.71
N GLU A 479 -28.33 18.97 1.66
CA GLU A 479 -28.40 19.78 2.88
C GLU A 479 -29.69 19.42 3.65
N HIS A 480 -29.60 19.36 4.97
CA HIS A 480 -30.82 19.26 5.78
C HIS A 480 -31.59 20.57 5.64
N GLU A 481 -32.64 20.56 4.83
CA GLU A 481 -33.62 21.64 4.82
C GLU A 481 -34.20 21.75 6.24
N ASN A 482 -33.91 22.86 6.93
CA ASN A 482 -34.63 23.21 8.15
C ASN A 482 -36.03 23.64 7.72
N ASP A 483 -36.90 22.68 7.47
CA ASP A 483 -38.30 22.95 7.24
C ASP A 483 -38.96 23.22 8.59
N ASP A 484 -38.84 24.47 9.07
CA ASP A 484 -39.54 24.99 10.26
C ASP A 484 -41.09 24.83 10.14
N SER A 485 -41.61 24.41 8.97
CA SER A 485 -43.03 24.16 8.73
C SER A 485 -43.50 22.73 9.04
N LEU A 486 -42.59 21.77 9.31
CA LEU A 486 -42.95 20.38 9.66
C LEU A 486 -43.02 20.09 11.18
N ASN A 487 -42.88 21.11 12.03
CA ASN A 487 -43.25 21.04 13.45
C ASN A 487 -44.79 21.09 13.60
N LEU A 488 -45.50 20.16 12.97
CA LEU A 488 -46.96 20.00 13.03
C LEU A 488 -47.38 19.05 14.16
N TRP A 489 -46.66 19.07 15.29
CA TRP A 489 -47.20 18.64 16.58
C TRP A 489 -47.52 19.89 17.40
N ASP A 490 -48.59 20.54 16.95
CA ASP A 490 -49.28 21.66 17.56
C ASP A 490 -49.63 21.33 19.02
N SER A 491 -48.93 21.95 19.97
CA SER A 491 -49.32 22.00 21.38
C SER A 491 -50.31 23.14 21.62
N ASN A 492 -51.32 23.31 20.75
CA ASN A 492 -52.36 24.35 20.88
C ASN A 492 -53.70 23.99 20.21
N SER A 493 -54.13 22.73 20.26
CA SER A 493 -55.56 22.42 20.09
C SER A 493 -56.05 21.50 21.20
N MET A 494 -56.65 22.10 22.24
CA MET A 494 -57.86 21.60 22.92
C MET A 494 -58.12 22.43 24.18
N ASP A 495 -58.65 23.64 23.99
CA ASP A 495 -59.60 24.22 24.95
C ASP A 495 -61.00 23.85 24.48
N ALA A 496 -61.51 22.72 24.97
CA ALA A 496 -62.93 22.39 24.92
C ALA A 496 -63.26 21.53 26.14
N SER A 497 -63.80 22.22 27.15
CA SER A 497 -64.68 21.73 28.22
C SER A 497 -64.98 20.22 28.22
N PHE A 498 -64.49 19.51 29.23
CA PHE A 498 -65.09 18.24 29.62
C PHE A 498 -65.33 18.22 31.14
N ASP A 499 -66.61 18.35 31.47
CA ASP A 499 -67.20 18.12 32.77
C ASP A 499 -66.98 16.66 33.22
N GLY A 500 -66.68 16.50 34.50
CA GLY A 500 -67.34 15.50 35.33
C GLY A 500 -66.95 14.03 35.20
N THR A 501 -66.50 13.48 36.34
CA THR A 501 -66.60 12.08 36.80
C THR A 501 -65.59 11.10 36.15
N THR A 502 -64.76 10.31 36.86
CA THR A 502 -64.96 9.67 38.16
C THR A 502 -63.63 9.08 38.69
N THR A 503 -63.48 9.08 40.04
CA THR A 503 -62.79 8.09 40.91
C THR A 503 -61.27 7.83 40.76
N PHE A 504 -60.43 8.30 41.72
CA PHE A 504 -59.99 7.61 42.98
C PHE A 504 -58.93 6.50 42.71
N ILE A 505 -57.73 6.37 43.32
CA ILE A 505 -57.25 6.56 44.70
C ILE A 505 -55.69 6.64 44.74
N ASN A 506 -55.19 7.40 45.72
CA ASN A 506 -53.82 7.56 46.24
C ASN A 506 -53.05 6.27 46.60
N PHE A 507 -51.71 6.33 46.62
CA PHE A 507 -50.89 6.28 47.86
C PHE A 507 -49.38 6.49 47.59
N ASN A 508 -48.82 7.56 48.20
CA ASN A 508 -47.56 7.70 48.98
C ASN A 508 -46.28 6.93 48.57
N ASN A 509 -45.03 7.41 48.71
CA ASN A 509 -44.49 8.50 49.54
C ASN A 509 -43.00 8.79 49.19
N ASN A 510 -42.60 10.02 49.53
CA ASN A 510 -41.30 10.50 50.07
C ASN A 510 -40.12 10.93 49.16
N ASN A 511 -39.96 12.28 49.14
CA ASN A 511 -38.80 13.14 49.49
C ASN A 511 -37.44 12.88 48.80
N GLU A 512 -36.64 13.87 48.39
CA GLU A 512 -36.58 15.33 48.58
C GLU A 512 -35.50 15.85 47.60
N SER A 513 -35.70 17.01 46.96
CA SER A 513 -34.56 17.79 46.43
C SER A 513 -34.91 19.28 46.33
N TYR A 514 -34.30 20.06 47.22
CA TYR A 514 -34.28 21.52 47.22
C TYR A 514 -33.37 22.06 46.12
N ALA A 515 -33.85 23.10 45.42
CA ALA A 515 -33.05 23.96 44.55
C ALA A 515 -32.21 24.97 45.35
N PRO A 516 -31.17 25.56 44.74
CA PRO A 516 -31.11 27.02 44.72
C PRO A 516 -30.75 27.62 43.35
N PRO A 517 -30.95 28.94 43.15
CA PRO A 517 -30.98 29.58 41.84
C PRO A 517 -29.69 30.30 41.42
N ILE A 518 -29.56 30.40 40.09
CA ILE A 518 -28.88 31.37 39.20
C ILE A 518 -28.04 32.49 39.86
N THR A 519 -26.78 32.62 39.41
CA THR A 519 -26.09 33.92 39.33
C THR A 519 -25.10 33.97 38.15
N THR A 520 -24.99 35.18 37.62
CA THR A 520 -24.46 35.67 36.34
C THR A 520 -22.96 35.47 36.12
N THR A 521 -22.56 35.10 34.90
CA THR A 521 -21.16 34.93 34.49
C THR A 521 -20.57 36.26 33.99
N THR A 522 -19.81 36.93 34.85
CA THR A 522 -18.80 37.93 34.49
C THR A 522 -17.46 37.42 35.03
N ASN A 523 -16.38 37.58 34.25
CA ASN A 523 -14.96 37.29 34.57
C ASN A 523 -14.37 35.95 34.10
N ILE A 524 -14.13 35.79 32.79
CA ILE A 524 -12.97 35.01 32.28
C ILE A 524 -12.38 35.75 31.07
N ILE A 525 -11.85 36.96 31.27
CA ILE A 525 -10.95 37.64 30.32
C ILE A 525 -9.63 38.09 30.98
N ASP A 526 -9.49 38.02 32.31
CA ASP A 526 -8.31 38.54 33.02
C ASP A 526 -7.23 37.53 33.41
N ARG A 527 -7.21 36.32 32.83
CA ARG A 527 -6.14 35.33 33.14
C ARG A 527 -5.16 35.04 32.00
N ASN A 528 -5.40 35.54 30.79
CA ASN A 528 -4.50 35.37 29.65
C ASN A 528 -3.74 36.65 29.26
N LYS A 529 -3.88 37.74 30.02
CA LYS A 529 -3.17 39.01 29.78
C LYS A 529 -1.92 39.22 30.64
N GLN A 530 -1.64 38.35 31.62
CA GLN A 530 -0.48 38.47 32.53
C GLN A 530 0.68 37.49 32.24
N LEU A 531 0.62 36.71 31.16
CA LEU A 531 1.71 35.79 30.76
C LEU A 531 2.38 36.18 29.42
N LEU A 532 1.99 37.30 28.81
CA LEU A 532 2.58 37.81 27.57
C LEU A 532 3.43 39.09 27.74
N GLU A 533 3.55 39.64 28.95
CA GLU A 533 4.31 40.87 29.24
C GLU A 533 5.65 40.64 29.98
N GLN A 534 6.27 39.45 29.84
CA GLN A 534 7.56 39.18 30.49
C GLN A 534 8.65 38.60 29.58
N LYS A 535 8.56 38.75 28.25
CA LYS A 535 9.60 38.19 27.36
C LYS A 535 9.94 38.97 26.09
N LEU A 536 9.80 40.30 26.12
CA LEU A 536 10.37 41.19 25.10
C LEU A 536 10.95 42.43 25.81
N GLU A 537 12.10 42.91 25.31
CA GLU A 537 13.05 43.88 25.89
C GLU A 537 14.08 43.23 26.83
N SER A 538 15.25 42.80 26.35
CA SER A 538 16.32 43.69 25.87
C SER A 538 17.37 42.91 25.06
N ASN A 539 17.69 43.44 23.87
CA ASN A 539 18.91 43.15 23.12
C ASN A 539 20.06 44.01 23.67
N GLU A 540 21.30 43.50 23.70
CA GLU A 540 22.47 44.08 23.03
C GLU A 540 23.78 43.31 23.34
N SER A 541 24.70 43.36 22.37
CA SER A 541 25.91 42.53 22.16
C SER A 541 27.18 43.07 22.88
N PRO A 542 28.42 42.79 22.41
CA PRO A 542 29.31 41.66 22.73
C PRO A 542 30.56 42.08 23.55
N GLY A 543 31.25 41.14 24.20
CA GLY A 543 32.47 41.43 24.97
C GLY A 543 33.50 40.29 24.99
N GLU A 544 34.70 40.64 24.56
CA GLU A 544 35.94 39.84 24.54
C GLU A 544 36.54 39.57 25.93
N MET A 545 37.45 38.59 25.95
CA MET A 545 38.77 38.54 26.62
C MET A 545 39.05 37.43 27.64
N ASN A 546 40.07 36.65 27.24
CA ASN A 546 41.27 36.23 28.00
C ASN A 546 41.28 34.95 28.85
N GLY A 547 42.22 34.08 28.44
CA GLY A 547 42.82 33.01 29.23
C GLY A 547 44.06 32.45 28.53
N ASN A 548 45.21 33.09 28.73
CA ASN A 548 46.57 32.68 28.33
C ASN A 548 47.10 31.51 29.16
N ASN A 549 47.82 30.54 28.56
CA ASN A 549 49.26 30.28 28.80
C ASN A 549 49.77 28.91 28.24
N ASN A 550 50.68 29.00 27.26
CA ASN A 550 52.02 28.39 27.13
C ASN A 550 52.34 26.99 27.71
N ASN A 551 52.81 26.03 26.88
CA ASN A 551 54.24 25.85 26.52
C ASN A 551 54.52 24.57 25.68
N ASN A 552 55.13 24.78 24.50
CA ASN A 552 56.27 24.12 23.84
C ASN A 552 56.55 22.58 23.85
N ASN A 553 56.74 22.10 22.61
CA ASN A 553 57.84 21.30 22.03
C ASN A 553 57.59 19.83 21.59
N ASN A 554 57.55 19.68 20.25
CA ASN A 554 58.16 18.68 19.35
C ASN A 554 58.37 17.23 19.83
N GLU A 555 57.81 16.27 19.08
CA GLU A 555 58.58 15.38 18.17
C GLU A 555 57.67 14.42 17.35
N ASN A 556 57.83 14.45 16.02
CA ASN A 556 57.87 13.34 15.07
C ASN A 556 57.11 12.01 15.34
N ARG A 557 56.06 11.73 14.56
CA ARG A 557 56.01 10.74 13.43
C ARG A 557 54.61 10.15 13.18
N SER A 558 54.34 10.00 11.89
CA SER A 558 53.49 8.99 11.23
C SER A 558 51.98 8.95 11.49
N GLY A 559 51.23 9.34 10.46
CA GLY A 559 50.11 8.52 9.98
C GLY A 559 48.71 9.07 10.25
N SER A 560 48.05 9.48 9.15
CA SER A 560 46.59 9.67 8.94
C SER A 560 46.10 11.12 8.91
N PRO A 561 45.77 11.70 7.73
CA PRO A 561 44.89 12.85 7.65
C PRO A 561 43.43 12.41 7.65
N SER A 562 42.65 13.10 8.47
CA SER A 562 41.21 13.06 8.57
C SER A 562 40.52 13.78 7.41
N MET A 563 39.34 13.26 7.06
CA MET A 563 38.09 14.02 6.87
C MET A 563 38.18 15.43 6.25
N PHE A 564 38.77 15.58 5.07
CA PHE A 564 38.48 16.66 4.12
C PHE A 564 38.87 16.22 2.70
N ASP A 565 38.14 15.26 2.13
CA ASP A 565 38.34 14.85 0.74
C ASP A 565 37.09 14.19 0.12
N ARG A 566 35.94 14.86 0.26
CA ARG A 566 34.65 14.45 -0.35
C ARG A 566 34.18 15.34 -1.50
N TYR A 567 35.07 16.15 -2.08
CA TYR A 567 34.71 17.03 -3.20
C TYR A 567 35.46 16.79 -4.51
N ASP A 568 36.27 15.73 -4.63
CA ASP A 568 37.02 15.44 -5.88
C ASP A 568 36.74 14.08 -6.55
N ARG A 569 35.64 13.40 -6.20
CA ARG A 569 35.16 12.19 -6.92
C ARG A 569 34.07 12.44 -7.96
N GLN A 570 33.87 13.69 -8.38
CA GLN A 570 32.94 14.05 -9.48
C GLN A 570 33.63 14.52 -10.77
N ARG A 571 34.97 14.59 -10.82
CA ARG A 571 35.72 14.99 -12.03
C ARG A 571 36.42 13.88 -12.79
N SER A 572 36.46 12.64 -12.30
CA SER A 572 37.16 11.54 -12.98
C SER A 572 36.25 10.59 -13.79
N ILE A 573 34.93 10.79 -13.79
CA ILE A 573 34.00 10.03 -14.65
C ILE A 573 33.70 10.81 -15.95
N GLY A 574 33.73 12.15 -15.93
CA GLY A 574 33.49 12.99 -17.10
C GLY A 574 34.58 12.91 -18.18
N GLN A 575 35.84 12.65 -17.81
CA GLN A 575 36.95 12.58 -18.78
C GLN A 575 37.13 11.21 -19.44
N ILE A 576 36.44 10.17 -18.95
CA ILE A 576 36.41 8.84 -19.60
C ILE A 576 35.28 8.79 -20.64
N VAL A 577 34.16 9.48 -20.39
CA VAL A 577 33.04 9.55 -21.34
C VAL A 577 33.41 10.35 -22.60
N GLU A 578 34.18 11.43 -22.47
CA GLU A 578 34.54 12.28 -23.62
C GLU A 578 35.58 11.63 -24.56
N LYS A 579 36.44 10.74 -24.05
CA LYS A 579 37.41 9.99 -24.87
C LYS A 579 36.83 8.76 -25.58
N VAL A 580 35.68 8.26 -25.13
CA VAL A 580 34.94 7.18 -25.81
C VAL A 580 33.97 7.75 -26.85
N GLN A 581 33.39 8.93 -26.61
CA GLN A 581 32.48 9.59 -27.55
C GLN A 581 33.16 10.07 -28.86
N LEU A 582 34.48 10.35 -28.85
CA LEU A 582 35.23 10.83 -30.02
C LEU A 582 35.83 9.73 -30.90
N LYS A 583 35.57 8.44 -30.63
CA LYS A 583 36.01 7.31 -31.46
C LYS A 583 34.88 6.52 -32.14
N ILE A 584 33.63 6.95 -31.97
CA ILE A 584 32.46 6.34 -32.62
C ILE A 584 31.76 7.40 -33.48
N SER A 585 32.49 7.90 -34.47
CA SER A 585 31.90 8.61 -35.59
C SER A 585 32.37 7.94 -36.87
N HIS A 586 31.84 6.75 -37.13
CA HIS A 586 31.39 6.27 -38.44
C HIS A 586 31.07 4.77 -38.36
N GLN A 587 29.90 4.46 -38.92
CA GLN A 587 29.36 3.13 -39.26
C GLN A 587 28.49 2.41 -38.20
N ASN A 588 27.23 2.29 -38.62
CA ASN A 588 26.19 1.31 -38.28
C ASN A 588 25.46 1.41 -36.94
N SER A 589 24.21 1.87 -37.09
CA SER A 589 23.05 1.79 -36.21
C SER A 589 22.79 0.39 -35.65
N VAL A 590 22.85 0.26 -34.32
CA VAL A 590 22.23 -0.81 -33.53
C VAL A 590 21.48 -0.15 -32.36
N PRO A 591 20.17 -0.41 -32.15
CA PRO A 591 19.45 0.12 -31.01
C PRO A 591 19.80 -0.71 -29.76
N HIS A 592 20.35 -0.02 -28.75
CA HIS A 592 20.50 -0.38 -27.33
C HIS A 592 20.79 -1.86 -26.97
N LEU A 593 22.05 -2.14 -26.58
CA LEU A 593 22.48 -3.41 -25.97
C LEU A 593 21.95 -3.65 -24.53
N PHE A 594 21.26 -2.68 -23.94
CA PHE A 594 20.79 -2.74 -22.55
C PHE A 594 19.35 -2.25 -22.46
N ALA A 595 18.51 -3.01 -21.76
CA ALA A 595 17.15 -2.60 -21.45
C ALA A 595 17.22 -1.56 -20.31
N GLU A 596 17.18 -0.27 -20.66
CA GLU A 596 17.19 0.82 -19.69
C GLU A 596 15.76 1.22 -19.34
N THR A 597 15.47 1.33 -18.04
CA THR A 597 14.22 1.94 -17.57
C THR A 597 14.12 3.36 -18.14
N PRO A 598 12.98 3.74 -18.76
CA PRO A 598 12.79 5.09 -19.24
C PRO A 598 12.92 6.07 -18.07
N LYS A 599 13.68 7.17 -18.23
CA LYS A 599 13.82 8.18 -17.18
C LYS A 599 12.68 9.20 -17.15
N ALA A 600 11.78 9.13 -18.13
CA ALA A 600 10.60 9.97 -18.24
C ALA A 600 9.50 9.21 -18.98
N VAL A 601 8.24 9.46 -18.62
CA VAL A 601 7.10 8.95 -19.35
C VAL A 601 6.93 9.76 -20.65
N THR A 602 6.74 9.08 -21.77
CA THR A 602 6.65 9.69 -23.12
C THR A 602 5.22 10.09 -23.52
N HIS A 603 4.24 9.95 -22.63
CA HIS A 603 2.82 10.21 -22.87
C HIS A 603 2.12 10.59 -21.54
N HIS A 604 1.00 11.31 -21.60
CA HIS A 604 0.25 11.74 -20.41
C HIS A 604 -0.94 10.80 -20.14
N HIS A 605 -1.37 10.67 -18.89
CA HIS A 605 -2.60 9.97 -18.55
C HIS A 605 -3.79 10.74 -19.10
N ASP A 606 -4.45 10.21 -20.13
CA ASP A 606 -5.70 10.78 -20.61
C ASP A 606 -6.86 10.31 -19.71
N THR A 607 -7.63 11.28 -19.23
CA THR A 607 -8.93 11.04 -18.60
C THR A 607 -9.90 10.60 -19.69
N ASP A 608 -10.55 9.46 -19.47
CA ASP A 608 -11.46 8.81 -20.42
C ASP A 608 -12.69 9.67 -20.68
N ASP A 609 -12.64 10.54 -21.69
CA ASP A 609 -13.78 11.27 -22.26
C ASP A 609 -13.47 11.64 -23.73
N GLU A 610 -13.02 10.67 -24.54
CA GLU A 610 -13.09 10.80 -26.00
C GLU A 610 -14.30 10.01 -26.50
N ASP A 611 -15.44 10.71 -26.60
CA ASP A 611 -16.55 10.31 -27.47
C ASP A 611 -15.99 10.19 -28.90
N THR A 612 -15.70 8.96 -29.33
CA THR A 612 -15.37 8.67 -30.72
C THR A 612 -16.68 8.52 -31.49
N ASP A 613 -17.09 9.60 -32.15
CA ASP A 613 -18.16 9.60 -33.15
C ASP A 613 -17.80 8.65 -34.30
N HIS A 614 -18.32 7.43 -34.27
CA HIS A 614 -18.52 6.62 -35.47
C HIS A 614 -19.94 6.85 -35.97
N SER A 615 -20.12 7.86 -36.83
CA SER A 615 -21.31 8.00 -37.65
C SER A 615 -21.29 6.97 -38.78
N SER A 616 -21.96 5.83 -38.56
CA SER A 616 -22.44 5.00 -39.66
C SER A 616 -23.66 5.68 -40.29
N ASN A 617 -23.46 6.32 -41.44
CA ASN A 617 -24.56 6.72 -42.31
C ASN A 617 -25.23 5.46 -42.87
N SER A 618 -26.41 5.14 -42.37
CA SER A 618 -27.41 4.34 -43.06
C SER A 618 -28.64 5.21 -43.27
N ASP A 619 -28.75 5.82 -44.45
CA ASP A 619 -30.03 6.30 -44.94
C ASP A 619 -30.42 5.52 -46.19
N GLN A 620 -31.67 5.09 -46.11
CA GLN A 620 -32.43 4.27 -47.03
C GLN A 620 -32.62 4.99 -48.36
N ASN A 621 -32.69 4.22 -49.44
CA ASN A 621 -33.62 4.53 -50.53
C ASN A 621 -34.32 3.23 -50.93
N ASP A 622 -35.63 3.30 -50.87
CA ASP A 622 -36.61 2.34 -51.38
C ASP A 622 -36.34 1.96 -52.84
N ASP A 623 -36.56 0.70 -53.19
CA ASP A 623 -37.48 0.38 -54.28
C ASP A 623 -37.93 -1.08 -54.24
N PHE A 624 -39.26 -1.25 -54.17
CA PHE A 624 -39.98 -2.47 -54.48
C PHE A 624 -39.89 -2.78 -55.99
N LYS A 625 -39.60 -4.03 -56.37
CA LYS A 625 -40.31 -4.75 -57.46
C LYS A 625 -39.83 -6.19 -57.65
N ASP A 626 -40.80 -7.11 -57.51
CA ASP A 626 -41.06 -8.32 -58.30
C ASP A 626 -39.88 -9.10 -58.91
N LYS A 627 -39.50 -10.23 -58.29
CA LYS A 627 -39.76 -11.61 -58.77
C LYS A 627 -38.99 -12.65 -57.96
#